data_AF-A0A934BD60-F1
#
_entry.id   AF-A0A934BD60-F1
#
_cell.length_a   1.000
_cell.length_b   1.000
_cell.length_c   1.000
_cell.angle_alpha   90.00
_cell.angle_beta   90.00
_cell.angle_gamma   90.00
#
_symmetry.space_group_name_H-M   'P 1'
#
loop_
_entity.id
_entity.type
_entity.pdbx_description
1 polymer ?
#
loop_
_entity_poly.entity_id
_entity_poly.type
_entity_poly.pdbx_seq_one_letter_code
_entity_poly.pdbx_strand_id
1 'polypeptide(L)'
;KKNNNELAKELGKYKQDLSSLSRKREKLLTELKRANENLARQKSKIEGLENETKIAKNYILVANENLIQVKKENKSGASTEDTGRKIMQIKETIEKEKQRIYSIEQKIDAAKKVQSDERENIDSLTRTLSEINAQREALLNKSNTVETDLTIASKEELIRKNDISIHKRLSQALSCITFIIIGIPLGIKLRSGHLMIGFGASFLVILFLYYPLVVTGIVLAENSLMPVVPALWGANIILFIGGMFIFRKLYTL
;
A
#
# COMPACT_ATOMS: atom_id res chain seq x y z
N LYS A 1 -12.82 10.10 -17.84
CA LYS A 1 -11.56 10.28 -17.09
C LYS A 1 -11.93 10.62 -15.66
N LYS A 2 -11.56 9.80 -14.66
CA LYS A 2 -11.72 10.19 -13.24
C LYS A 2 -10.99 11.50 -12.99
N ASN A 3 -11.53 12.35 -12.12
CA ASN A 3 -10.91 13.63 -11.80
C ASN A 3 -9.65 13.41 -10.92
N ASN A 4 -8.60 14.21 -11.10
CA ASN A 4 -7.35 14.11 -10.31
C ASN A 4 -7.62 14.16 -8.80
N ASN A 5 -8.63 14.93 -8.37
CA ASN A 5 -9.06 14.98 -6.97
C ASN A 5 -9.69 13.67 -6.47
N GLU A 6 -10.42 12.95 -7.32
CA GLU A 6 -11.01 11.66 -6.95
C GLU A 6 -9.93 10.59 -6.81
N LEU A 7 -8.99 10.54 -7.76
CA LEU A 7 -7.85 9.61 -7.72
C LEU A 7 -6.96 9.88 -6.48
N ALA A 8 -6.71 11.14 -6.14
CA ALA A 8 -5.95 11.50 -4.94
C ALA A 8 -6.67 11.07 -3.64
N LYS A 9 -8.00 11.20 -3.60
CA LYS A 9 -8.81 10.75 -2.47
C LYS A 9 -8.83 9.22 -2.34
N GLU A 10 -8.93 8.50 -3.47
CA GLU A 10 -8.83 7.03 -3.52
C GLU A 10 -7.45 6.55 -3.05
N LEU A 11 -6.37 7.18 -3.51
CA LEU A 11 -5.01 6.87 -3.07
C LEU A 11 -4.84 7.09 -1.55
N GLY A 12 -5.40 8.18 -1.02
CA GLY A 12 -5.41 8.47 0.41
C GLY A 12 -6.12 7.37 1.21
N LYS A 13 -7.27 6.91 0.72
CA LYS A 13 -8.02 5.79 1.33
C LYS A 13 -7.20 4.49 1.32
N TYR A 14 -6.58 4.14 0.19
CA TYR A 14 -5.74 2.94 0.10
C TYR A 14 -4.53 3.00 1.04
N LYS A 15 -3.87 4.16 1.18
CA LYS A 15 -2.77 4.35 2.13
C LYS A 15 -3.25 4.18 3.58
N GLN A 16 -4.42 4.71 3.91
CA GLN A 16 -5.01 4.54 5.24
C GLN A 16 -5.35 3.07 5.53
N ASP A 17 -6.02 2.39 4.60
CA ASP A 17 -6.37 0.97 4.73
C ASP A 17 -5.11 0.11 4.89
N LEU A 18 -4.07 0.38 4.09
CA LEU A 18 -2.77 -0.29 4.18
C LEU A 18 -2.11 -0.12 5.55
N SER A 19 -2.17 1.10 6.11
CA SER A 19 -1.62 1.37 7.45
C SER A 19 -2.37 0.60 8.54
N SER A 20 -3.70 0.47 8.40
CA SER A 20 -4.54 -0.26 9.35
C SER A 20 -4.25 -1.77 9.30
N LEU A 21 -4.08 -2.32 8.10
CA LEU A 21 -3.67 -3.70 7.87
C LEU A 21 -2.27 -3.98 8.41
N SER A 22 -1.33 -3.04 8.22
CA SER A 22 0.02 -3.15 8.77
C SER A 22 0.00 -3.27 10.29
N ARG A 23 -0.80 -2.45 10.99
CA ARG A 23 -0.95 -2.53 12.45
C ARG A 23 -1.59 -3.85 12.89
N LYS A 24 -2.61 -4.33 12.18
CA LYS A 24 -3.24 -5.64 12.47
C LYS A 24 -2.24 -6.78 12.30
N ARG A 25 -1.47 -6.78 11.21
CA ARG A 25 -0.40 -7.75 10.94
C ARG A 25 0.64 -7.78 12.06
N GLU A 26 1.09 -6.61 12.52
CA GLU A 26 2.10 -6.50 13.58
C GLU A 26 1.60 -7.07 14.92
N LYS A 27 0.34 -6.79 15.27
CA LYS A 27 -0.31 -7.39 16.44
C LYS A 27 -0.36 -8.92 16.33
N LEU A 28 -0.81 -9.45 15.19
CA LEU A 28 -0.87 -10.89 14.95
C LEU A 28 0.51 -11.55 15.00
N LEU A 29 1.55 -10.93 14.44
CA LEU A 29 2.93 -11.43 14.53
C LEU A 29 3.40 -11.50 15.99
N THR A 30 3.02 -10.51 16.80
CA THR A 30 3.35 -10.48 18.23
C THR A 30 2.60 -11.58 18.99
N GLU A 31 1.32 -11.78 18.70
CA GLU A 31 0.51 -12.86 19.30
C GLU A 31 1.03 -14.24 18.89
N LEU A 32 1.35 -14.44 17.62
CA LEU A 32 1.93 -15.68 17.10
C LEU A 32 3.29 -15.97 17.74
N LYS A 33 4.12 -14.94 17.95
CA LYS A 33 5.39 -15.09 18.68
C LYS A 33 5.15 -15.57 20.12
N ARG A 34 4.21 -14.94 20.83
CA ARG A 34 3.85 -15.34 22.21
C ARG A 34 3.30 -16.76 22.28
N ALA A 35 2.43 -17.13 21.36
CA ALA A 35 1.87 -18.49 21.28
C ALA A 35 2.97 -19.53 21.02
N ASN A 36 3.91 -19.25 20.11
CA ASN A 36 5.08 -20.11 19.89
C ASN A 36 5.99 -20.24 21.12
N GLU A 37 6.22 -19.14 21.84
CA GLU A 37 6.97 -19.17 23.10
C GLU A 37 6.25 -20.02 24.17
N ASN A 38 4.93 -19.91 24.28
CA ASN A 38 4.12 -20.74 25.18
C ASN A 38 4.19 -22.22 24.79
N LEU A 39 4.06 -22.53 23.51
CA LEU A 39 4.17 -23.90 22.98
C LEU A 39 5.53 -24.52 23.32
N ALA A 40 6.61 -23.74 23.15
CA ALA A 40 7.96 -24.18 23.50
C ALA A 40 8.11 -24.47 25.00
N ARG A 41 7.54 -23.62 25.86
CA ARG A 41 7.51 -23.84 27.33
C ARG A 41 6.74 -25.11 27.69
N GLN A 42 5.58 -25.35 27.08
CA GLN A 42 4.82 -26.58 27.32
C GLN A 42 5.59 -27.83 26.85
N LYS A 43 6.25 -27.76 25.69
CA LYS A 43 7.10 -28.85 25.19
C LYS A 43 8.23 -29.19 26.17
N SER A 44 8.95 -28.18 26.67
CA SER A 44 10.01 -28.38 27.67
C SER A 44 9.47 -28.96 28.98
N LYS A 45 8.29 -28.52 29.43
CA LYS A 45 7.64 -29.05 30.63
C LYS A 45 7.25 -30.53 30.47
N ILE A 46 6.70 -30.90 29.31
CA ILE A 46 6.36 -32.30 28.99
C ILE A 46 7.63 -33.15 28.98
N GLU A 47 8.70 -32.69 28.35
CA GLU A 47 9.98 -33.40 28.29
C GLU A 47 10.58 -33.62 29.69
N GLY A 48 10.50 -32.62 30.57
CA GLY A 48 10.91 -32.76 31.98
C GLY A 48 10.10 -33.83 32.72
N LEU A 49 8.77 -33.80 32.61
CA LEU A 49 7.89 -34.80 33.23
C LEU A 49 8.11 -36.21 32.64
N GLU A 50 8.36 -36.34 31.35
CA GLU A 50 8.69 -37.60 30.70
C GLU A 50 10.02 -38.16 31.22
N ASN A 51 11.02 -37.31 31.47
CA ASN A 51 12.28 -37.71 32.06
C ASN A 51 12.12 -38.16 33.52
N GLU A 52 11.34 -37.43 34.34
CA GLU A 52 10.97 -37.88 35.70
C GLU A 52 10.27 -39.24 35.68
N THR A 53 9.35 -39.44 34.72
CA THR A 53 8.64 -40.71 34.54
C THR A 53 9.61 -41.85 34.19
N LYS A 54 10.59 -41.61 33.29
CA LYS A 54 11.62 -42.58 32.94
C LYS A 54 12.48 -42.96 34.17
N ILE A 55 12.87 -41.96 34.96
CA ILE A 55 13.66 -42.16 36.19
C ILE A 55 12.88 -43.01 37.19
N ALA A 56 11.62 -42.67 37.46
CA ALA A 56 10.75 -43.43 38.36
C ALA A 56 10.55 -44.89 37.88
N LYS A 57 10.34 -45.09 36.56
CA LYS A 57 10.25 -46.43 35.96
C LYS A 57 11.53 -47.25 36.16
N ASN A 58 12.71 -46.62 36.05
CA ASN A 58 13.99 -47.26 36.32
C ASN A 58 14.15 -47.64 37.81
N TYR A 59 13.76 -46.75 38.73
CA TYR A 59 13.76 -47.07 40.17
C TYR A 59 12.89 -48.29 40.50
N ILE A 60 11.70 -48.40 39.89
CA ILE A 60 10.84 -49.58 40.05
C ILE A 60 11.50 -50.85 39.50
N LEU A 61 12.20 -50.76 38.36
CA LEU A 61 12.93 -51.89 37.78
C LEU A 61 13.99 -52.42 38.74
N VAL A 62 14.87 -51.54 39.24
CA VAL A 62 15.93 -51.90 40.19
C VAL A 62 15.33 -52.43 41.49
N ALA A 63 14.26 -51.83 42.00
CA ALA A 63 13.55 -52.32 43.19
C ALA A 63 12.98 -53.73 42.97
N ASN A 64 12.42 -54.02 41.79
CA ASN A 64 11.94 -55.35 41.43
C ASN A 64 13.08 -56.38 41.34
N GLU A 65 14.23 -56.01 40.76
CA GLU A 65 15.42 -56.88 40.71
C GLU A 65 15.92 -57.22 42.13
N ASN A 66 16.02 -56.24 43.01
CA ASN A 66 16.38 -56.44 44.42
C ASN A 66 15.36 -57.33 45.15
N LEU A 67 14.06 -57.16 44.88
CA LEU A 67 13.00 -58.01 45.43
C LEU A 67 13.19 -59.48 45.03
N ILE A 68 13.62 -59.74 43.80
CA ILE A 68 13.90 -61.09 43.29
C ILE A 68 15.13 -61.69 43.98
N GLN A 69 16.21 -60.93 44.15
CA GLN A 69 17.41 -61.36 44.86
C GLN A 69 17.10 -61.75 46.31
N VAL A 70 16.43 -60.86 47.06
CA VAL A 70 16.08 -61.10 48.47
C VAL A 70 15.17 -62.31 48.64
N LYS A 71 14.23 -62.54 47.70
CA LYS A 71 13.40 -63.76 47.69
C LYS A 71 14.19 -65.04 47.37
N LYS A 72 15.23 -64.95 46.55
CA LYS A 72 16.09 -66.08 46.17
C LYS A 72 17.00 -66.48 47.33
N GLU A 73 17.57 -65.51 48.04
CA GLU A 73 18.42 -65.71 49.23
C GLU A 73 17.66 -66.35 50.41
N ASN A 74 16.37 -66.01 50.59
CA ASN A 74 15.52 -66.57 51.65
C ASN A 74 15.22 -68.07 51.49
N LYS A 75 15.37 -68.64 50.28
CA LYS A 75 15.24 -70.09 50.05
C LYS A 75 16.48 -70.87 50.52
N SER A 76 17.57 -70.20 50.90
CA SER A 76 18.90 -70.80 51.15
C SER A 76 19.44 -70.68 52.58
N GLY A 77 18.77 -70.02 53.53
CA GLY A 77 19.22 -69.93 54.92
C GLY A 77 18.35 -69.06 55.83
N ALA A 78 18.24 -69.44 57.10
CA ALA A 78 17.25 -68.96 58.08
C ALA A 78 17.50 -67.55 58.64
N SER A 79 16.58 -66.62 58.36
CA SER A 79 16.12 -65.52 59.22
C SER A 79 14.82 -64.95 58.61
N THR A 80 13.68 -65.55 58.97
CA THR A 80 12.39 -65.33 58.30
C THR A 80 11.80 -63.94 58.56
N GLU A 81 12.16 -63.31 59.69
CA GLU A 81 11.58 -62.03 60.12
C GLU A 81 12.23 -60.80 59.44
N ASP A 82 13.57 -60.75 59.38
CA ASP A 82 14.31 -59.61 58.82
C ASP A 82 14.14 -59.52 57.30
N THR A 83 14.16 -60.67 56.63
CA THR A 83 13.89 -60.78 55.19
C THR A 83 12.45 -60.37 54.84
N GLY A 84 11.48 -60.70 55.70
CA GLY A 84 10.10 -60.26 55.56
C GLY A 84 9.95 -58.74 55.60
N ARG A 85 10.64 -58.06 56.54
CA ARG A 85 10.65 -56.60 56.64
C ARG A 85 11.29 -55.92 55.42
N LYS A 86 12.41 -56.44 54.91
CA LYS A 86 13.06 -55.92 53.70
C LYS A 86 12.16 -56.02 52.46
N ILE A 87 11.50 -57.18 52.28
CA ILE A 87 10.55 -57.37 51.17
C ILE A 87 9.37 -56.39 51.28
N MET A 88 8.87 -56.16 52.49
CA MET A 88 7.78 -55.20 52.74
C MET A 88 8.20 -53.76 52.41
N GLN A 89 9.38 -53.33 52.85
CA GLN A 89 9.91 -52.00 52.53
C GLN A 89 10.10 -51.79 51.02
N ILE A 90 10.65 -52.77 50.31
CA ILE A 90 10.83 -52.68 48.84
C ILE A 90 9.47 -52.60 48.14
N LYS A 91 8.47 -53.38 48.56
CA LYS A 91 7.10 -53.31 48.01
C LYS A 91 6.43 -51.97 48.27
N GLU A 92 6.58 -51.40 49.47
CA GLU A 92 6.07 -50.06 49.78
C GLU A 92 6.72 -48.99 48.90
N THR A 93 8.04 -49.08 48.67
CA THR A 93 8.75 -48.17 47.77
C THR A 93 8.26 -48.30 46.32
N ILE A 94 8.05 -49.52 45.84
CA ILE A 94 7.49 -49.76 44.49
C ILE A 94 6.10 -49.14 44.36
N GLU A 95 5.21 -49.32 45.34
CA GLU A 95 3.88 -48.73 45.26
C GLU A 95 3.87 -47.21 45.37
N LYS A 96 4.74 -46.62 46.20
CA LYS A 96 4.93 -45.16 46.22
C LYS A 96 5.37 -44.63 44.86
N GLU A 97 6.33 -45.27 44.20
CA GLU A 97 6.80 -44.84 42.88
C GLU A 97 5.75 -45.07 41.78
N LYS A 98 4.93 -46.13 41.85
CA LYS A 98 3.79 -46.32 40.93
C LYS A 98 2.74 -45.22 41.08
N GLN A 99 2.38 -44.85 42.30
CA GLN A 99 1.46 -43.72 42.55
C GLN A 99 2.04 -42.41 42.02
N ARG A 100 3.35 -42.21 42.17
CA ARG A 100 4.06 -41.05 41.66
C ARG A 100 4.01 -40.98 40.14
N ILE A 101 4.31 -42.08 39.44
CA ILE A 101 4.20 -42.20 37.98
C ILE A 101 2.78 -41.86 37.53
N TYR A 102 1.75 -42.45 38.16
CA TYR A 102 0.37 -42.17 37.81
C TYR A 102 0.04 -40.67 37.89
N SER A 103 0.48 -40.00 38.95
CA SER A 103 0.28 -38.55 39.11
C SER A 103 1.03 -37.70 38.06
N ILE A 104 2.20 -38.16 37.61
CA ILE A 104 3.00 -37.48 36.59
C ILE A 104 2.37 -37.69 35.21
N GLU A 105 1.92 -38.90 34.89
CA GLU A 105 1.24 -39.22 33.62
C GLU A 105 -0.04 -38.36 33.46
N GLN A 106 -0.84 -38.18 34.52
CA GLN A 106 -1.97 -37.25 34.48
C GLN A 106 -1.56 -35.79 34.18
N LYS A 107 -0.44 -35.32 34.75
CA LYS A 107 0.09 -33.97 34.47
C LYS A 107 0.61 -33.86 33.03
N ILE A 108 1.20 -34.93 32.49
CA ILE A 108 1.64 -35.00 31.09
C ILE A 108 0.43 -34.92 30.16
N ASP A 109 -0.63 -35.67 30.42
CA ASP A 109 -1.84 -35.65 29.58
C ASP A 109 -2.53 -34.28 29.60
N ALA A 110 -2.62 -33.66 30.77
CA ALA A 110 -3.11 -32.28 30.90
C ALA A 110 -2.24 -31.29 30.09
N ALA A 111 -0.91 -31.42 30.17
CA ALA A 111 0.01 -30.56 29.43
C ALA A 111 -0.04 -30.80 27.91
N LYS A 112 -0.23 -32.05 27.47
CA LYS A 112 -0.41 -32.41 26.05
C LYS A 112 -1.70 -31.83 25.48
N LYS A 113 -2.78 -31.80 26.26
CA LYS A 113 -4.03 -31.15 25.85
C LYS A 113 -3.83 -29.66 25.61
N VAL A 114 -3.21 -28.95 26.56
CA VAL A 114 -2.87 -27.52 26.41
C VAL A 114 -1.94 -27.27 25.22
N GLN A 115 -0.99 -28.18 24.96
CA GLN A 115 -0.12 -28.10 23.79
C GLN A 115 -0.91 -28.22 22.47
N SER A 116 -1.91 -29.10 22.41
CA SER A 116 -2.77 -29.25 21.23
C SER A 116 -3.58 -27.97 20.98
N ASP A 117 -4.18 -27.42 22.03
CA ASP A 117 -4.98 -26.18 21.95
C ASP A 117 -4.13 -24.99 21.45
N GLU A 118 -2.89 -24.86 21.95
CA GLU A 118 -1.94 -23.82 21.47
C GLU A 118 -1.53 -24.03 20.00
N ARG A 119 -1.37 -25.28 19.53
CA ARG A 119 -1.08 -25.56 18.12
C ARG A 119 -2.24 -25.13 17.21
N GLU A 120 -3.47 -25.47 17.57
CA GLU A 120 -4.66 -25.06 16.82
C GLU A 120 -4.78 -23.53 16.77
N ASN A 121 -4.50 -22.85 17.89
CA ASN A 121 -4.46 -21.40 17.94
C ASN A 121 -3.40 -20.81 17.00
N ILE A 122 -2.17 -21.34 17.01
CA ILE A 122 -1.09 -20.93 16.10
C ILE A 122 -1.47 -21.12 14.63
N ASP A 123 -2.10 -22.25 14.30
CA ASP A 123 -2.55 -22.53 12.93
C ASP A 123 -3.61 -21.51 12.47
N SER A 124 -4.56 -21.17 13.35
CA SER A 124 -5.57 -20.15 13.07
C SER A 124 -4.96 -18.74 12.88
N LEU A 125 -4.01 -18.36 13.73
CA LEU A 125 -3.24 -17.11 13.62
C LEU A 125 -2.43 -17.05 12.33
N THR A 126 -1.84 -18.19 11.92
CA THR A 126 -1.05 -18.27 10.69
C THR A 126 -1.93 -18.10 9.45
N ARG A 127 -3.14 -18.69 9.44
CA ARG A 127 -4.12 -18.52 8.35
C ARG A 127 -4.57 -17.06 8.23
N THR A 128 -4.99 -16.45 9.34
CA THR A 128 -5.42 -15.04 9.35
C THR A 128 -4.30 -14.09 8.93
N LEU A 129 -3.05 -14.38 9.32
CA LEU A 129 -1.88 -13.63 8.87
C LEU A 129 -1.67 -13.73 7.35
N SER A 130 -1.82 -14.94 6.78
CA SER A 130 -1.73 -15.17 5.34
C SER A 130 -2.81 -14.38 4.58
N GLU A 131 -4.05 -14.39 5.07
CA GLU A 131 -5.16 -13.63 4.48
C GLU A 131 -4.90 -12.13 4.49
N ILE A 132 -4.40 -11.59 5.61
CA ILE A 132 -4.05 -10.17 5.73
C ILE A 132 -2.91 -9.79 4.78
N ASN A 133 -1.92 -10.67 4.60
CA ASN A 133 -0.84 -10.43 3.66
C ASN A 133 -1.35 -10.39 2.21
N ALA A 134 -2.23 -11.32 1.82
CA ALA A 134 -2.83 -11.32 0.48
C ALA A 134 -3.69 -10.06 0.23
N GLN A 135 -4.49 -9.64 1.23
CA GLN A 135 -5.26 -8.40 1.14
C GLN A 135 -4.35 -7.17 0.99
N ARG A 136 -3.24 -7.14 1.71
CA ARG A 136 -2.25 -6.06 1.65
C ARG A 136 -1.60 -5.98 0.27
N GLU A 137 -1.21 -7.10 -0.33
CA GLU A 137 -0.63 -7.13 -1.67
C GLU A 137 -1.62 -6.65 -2.74
N ALA A 138 -2.88 -7.09 -2.66
CA ALA A 138 -3.93 -6.62 -3.57
C ALA A 138 -4.15 -5.10 -3.47
N LEU A 139 -4.10 -4.54 -2.26
CA LEU A 139 -4.21 -3.10 -2.03
C LEU A 139 -2.97 -2.33 -2.49
N LEU A 140 -1.77 -2.88 -2.31
CA LEU A 140 -0.53 -2.27 -2.81
C LEU A 140 -0.56 -2.15 -4.33
N ASN A 141 -0.96 -3.22 -5.02
CA ASN A 141 -1.08 -3.19 -6.48
C ASN A 141 -2.08 -2.12 -6.94
N LYS A 142 -3.25 -2.03 -6.29
CA LYS A 142 -4.24 -0.98 -6.57
C LYS A 142 -3.70 0.43 -6.30
N SER A 143 -3.01 0.62 -5.18
CA SER A 143 -2.39 1.91 -4.82
C SER A 143 -1.35 2.33 -5.86
N ASN A 144 -0.49 1.41 -6.28
CA ASN A 144 0.55 1.68 -7.29
C ASN A 144 -0.07 2.06 -8.63
N THR A 145 -1.12 1.37 -9.08
CA THR A 145 -1.83 1.71 -10.32
C THR A 145 -2.45 3.11 -10.26
N VAL A 146 -3.11 3.46 -9.16
CA VAL A 146 -3.69 4.81 -9.00
C VAL A 146 -2.60 5.89 -8.92
N GLU A 147 -1.48 5.60 -8.27
CA GLU A 147 -0.34 6.51 -8.22
C GLU A 147 0.27 6.74 -9.60
N THR A 148 0.45 5.68 -10.40
CA THR A 148 0.90 5.82 -11.79
C THR A 148 -0.08 6.65 -12.63
N ASP A 149 -1.38 6.42 -12.50
CA ASP A 149 -2.40 7.17 -13.24
C ASP A 149 -2.39 8.67 -12.87
N LEU A 150 -2.21 9.01 -11.59
CA LEU A 150 -2.06 10.38 -11.12
C LEU A 150 -0.80 11.05 -11.66
N THR A 151 0.33 10.35 -11.69
CA THR A 151 1.58 10.91 -12.22
C THR A 151 1.49 11.16 -13.73
N ILE A 152 0.84 10.27 -14.48
CA ILE A 152 0.60 10.45 -15.91
C ILE A 152 -0.37 11.62 -16.13
N ALA A 153 -1.49 11.68 -15.42
CA ALA A 153 -2.49 12.73 -15.59
C ALA A 153 -1.93 14.12 -15.23
N SER A 154 -1.15 14.24 -14.17
CA SER A 154 -0.48 15.48 -13.79
C SER A 154 0.58 15.89 -14.83
N LYS A 155 1.34 14.94 -15.38
CA LYS A 155 2.29 15.21 -16.47
C LYS A 155 1.60 15.67 -17.75
N GLU A 156 0.49 15.03 -18.15
CA GLU A 156 -0.33 15.47 -19.30
C GLU A 156 -0.84 16.91 -19.11
N GLU A 157 -1.29 17.25 -17.90
CA GLU A 157 -1.77 18.59 -17.59
C GLU A 157 -0.65 19.64 -17.71
N LEU A 158 0.54 19.32 -17.22
CA LEU A 158 1.72 20.20 -17.33
C LEU A 158 2.14 20.41 -18.79
N ILE A 159 2.17 19.35 -19.59
CA ILE A 159 2.49 19.43 -21.03
C ILE A 159 1.47 20.35 -21.72
N ARG A 160 0.17 20.12 -21.49
CA ARG A 160 -0.90 20.94 -22.09
C ARG A 160 -0.77 22.41 -21.69
N LYS A 161 -0.52 22.70 -20.40
CA LYS A 161 -0.33 24.08 -19.92
C LYS A 161 0.90 24.73 -20.55
N ASN A 162 1.99 23.97 -20.68
CA ASN A 162 3.21 24.46 -21.30
C ASN A 162 2.97 24.81 -22.78
N ASP A 163 2.31 23.93 -23.53
CA ASP A 163 1.98 24.16 -24.95
C ASP A 163 1.09 25.39 -25.12
N ILE A 164 0.07 25.56 -24.26
CA ILE A 164 -0.76 26.77 -24.22
C ILE A 164 0.08 28.02 -24.04
N SER A 165 1.01 28.00 -23.07
CA SER A 165 1.84 29.17 -22.77
C SER A 165 2.76 29.55 -23.93
N ILE A 166 3.32 28.55 -24.64
CA ILE A 166 4.19 28.75 -25.79
C ILE A 166 3.39 29.36 -26.95
N HIS A 167 2.27 28.75 -27.34
CA HIS A 167 1.45 29.24 -28.45
C HIS A 167 0.82 30.61 -28.15
N LYS A 168 0.49 30.91 -26.90
CA LYS A 168 -0.01 32.24 -26.49
C LYS A 168 1.04 33.32 -26.70
N ARG A 169 2.28 33.08 -26.26
CA ARG A 169 3.40 34.02 -26.44
C ARG A 169 3.75 34.21 -27.92
N LEU A 170 3.76 33.12 -28.70
CA LEU A 170 4.05 33.18 -30.14
C LEU A 170 2.96 33.91 -30.93
N SER A 171 1.68 33.61 -30.65
CA SER A 171 0.56 34.27 -31.33
C SER A 171 0.55 35.78 -31.09
N GLN A 172 0.82 36.20 -29.85
CA GLN A 172 0.92 37.62 -29.50
C GLN A 172 2.14 38.32 -30.13
N ALA A 173 3.25 37.61 -30.34
CA ALA A 173 4.40 38.17 -31.06
C ALA A 173 4.13 38.32 -32.57
N LEU A 174 3.47 37.32 -33.17
CA LEU A 174 3.15 37.32 -34.60
C LEU A 174 2.04 38.29 -34.99
N SER A 175 1.21 38.75 -34.05
CA SER A 175 0.17 39.76 -34.34
C SER A 175 0.74 41.06 -34.88
N CYS A 176 2.00 41.39 -34.55
CA CYS A 176 2.72 42.54 -35.09
C CYS A 176 2.76 42.54 -36.63
N ILE A 177 2.93 41.36 -37.26
CA ILE A 177 2.95 41.24 -38.72
C ILE A 177 1.57 41.57 -39.29
N THR A 178 0.51 41.04 -38.68
CA THR A 178 -0.86 41.30 -39.10
C THR A 178 -1.23 42.78 -38.96
N PHE A 179 -0.74 43.45 -37.92
CA PHE A 179 -0.94 44.89 -37.74
C PHE A 179 -0.25 45.72 -38.83
N ILE A 180 0.95 45.33 -39.26
CA ILE A 180 1.63 45.98 -40.39
C ILE A 180 0.80 45.82 -41.67
N ILE A 181 0.28 44.62 -41.93
CA ILE A 181 -0.52 44.32 -43.13
C ILE A 181 -1.82 45.15 -43.19
N ILE A 182 -2.45 45.40 -42.04
CA ILE A 182 -3.67 46.24 -41.98
C ILE A 182 -3.32 47.74 -41.98
N GLY A 183 -2.24 48.13 -41.27
CA GLY A 183 -1.83 49.51 -41.11
C GLY A 183 -1.37 50.17 -42.41
N ILE A 184 -0.67 49.42 -43.27
CA ILE A 184 -0.21 49.92 -44.58
C ILE A 184 -1.38 50.41 -45.46
N PRO A 185 -2.39 49.59 -45.80
CA PRO A 185 -3.49 50.03 -46.67
C PRO A 185 -4.39 51.08 -46.02
N LEU A 186 -4.61 51.03 -44.70
CA LEU A 186 -5.35 52.08 -43.98
C LEU A 186 -4.61 53.42 -44.03
N GLY A 187 -3.28 53.40 -43.86
CA GLY A 187 -2.44 54.60 -43.98
C GLY A 187 -2.47 55.20 -45.39
N ILE A 188 -2.42 54.35 -46.43
CA ILE A 188 -2.47 54.81 -47.84
C ILE A 188 -3.84 55.41 -48.18
N LYS A 189 -4.93 54.81 -47.71
CA LYS A 189 -6.29 55.24 -48.03
C LYS A 189 -6.66 56.59 -47.38
N LEU A 190 -6.13 56.88 -46.19
CA LEU A 190 -6.38 58.11 -45.45
C LEU A 190 -5.31 59.18 -45.77
N ARG A 191 -5.05 59.42 -47.07
CA ARG A 191 -4.14 60.45 -47.58
C ARG A 191 -4.72 61.87 -47.38
N SER A 192 -4.99 62.25 -46.14
CA SER A 192 -5.23 63.63 -45.71
C SER A 192 -4.01 64.02 -44.88
N GLY A 193 -3.46 65.23 -45.04
CA GLY A 193 -2.13 65.69 -44.60
C GLY A 193 -1.68 65.51 -43.12
N HIS A 194 -2.38 64.73 -42.30
CA HIS A 194 -2.05 64.44 -40.90
C HIS A 194 -1.85 62.94 -40.68
N LEU A 195 -0.59 62.52 -40.53
CA LEU A 195 -0.16 61.15 -40.21
C LEU A 195 -0.94 60.53 -39.02
N MET A 196 -1.35 61.36 -38.06
CA MET A 196 -2.13 60.95 -36.89
C MET A 196 -3.50 60.36 -37.22
N ILE A 197 -4.14 60.76 -38.32
CA ILE A 197 -5.49 60.27 -38.67
C ILE A 197 -5.43 58.81 -39.13
N GLY A 198 -4.45 58.45 -39.95
CA GLY A 198 -4.22 57.05 -40.37
C GLY A 198 -3.80 56.14 -39.21
N PHE A 199 -2.98 56.67 -38.30
CA PHE A 199 -2.60 55.97 -37.07
C PHE A 199 -3.82 55.75 -36.14
N GLY A 200 -4.63 56.78 -35.91
CA GLY A 200 -5.83 56.70 -35.08
C GLY A 200 -6.87 55.72 -35.63
N ALA A 201 -7.09 55.70 -36.95
CA ALA A 201 -7.99 54.75 -37.59
C ALA A 201 -7.52 53.29 -37.43
N SER A 202 -6.21 53.03 -37.59
CA SER A 202 -5.62 51.71 -37.39
C SER A 202 -5.72 51.27 -35.93
N PHE A 203 -5.44 52.17 -35.00
CA PHE A 203 -5.56 51.93 -33.56
C PHE A 203 -7.00 51.58 -33.16
N LEU A 204 -8.00 52.26 -33.73
CA LEU A 204 -9.41 52.00 -33.44
C LEU A 204 -9.84 50.60 -33.89
N VAL A 205 -9.39 50.15 -35.07
CA VAL A 205 -9.65 48.79 -35.56
C VAL A 205 -8.99 47.74 -34.66
N ILE A 206 -7.77 47.98 -34.20
CA ILE A 206 -7.08 47.08 -33.28
C ILE A 206 -7.80 47.01 -31.92
N LEU A 207 -8.20 48.16 -31.37
CA LEU A 207 -8.86 48.23 -30.07
C LEU A 207 -10.24 47.57 -30.07
N PHE A 208 -11.05 47.83 -31.10
CA PHE A 208 -12.44 47.33 -31.16
C PHE A 208 -12.58 45.95 -31.79
N LEU A 209 -11.63 45.51 -32.64
CA LEU A 209 -11.74 44.23 -33.34
C LEU A 209 -10.73 43.20 -32.85
N TYR A 210 -9.44 43.55 -32.76
CA TYR A 210 -8.41 42.59 -32.34
C TYR A 210 -8.52 42.24 -30.86
N TYR A 211 -8.58 43.25 -29.99
CA TYR A 211 -8.51 43.02 -28.55
C TYR A 211 -9.68 42.17 -28.01
N PRO A 212 -10.95 42.43 -28.37
CA PRO A 212 -12.06 41.58 -27.94
C PRO A 212 -11.94 40.15 -28.46
N LEU A 213 -11.51 39.99 -29.72
CA LEU A 213 -11.37 38.68 -30.36
C LEU A 213 -10.26 37.83 -29.70
N VAL A 214 -9.15 38.45 -29.30
CA VAL A 214 -8.09 37.80 -28.52
C VAL A 214 -8.57 37.43 -27.13
N VAL A 215 -9.27 38.33 -26.43
CA VAL A 215 -9.81 38.06 -25.09
C VAL A 215 -10.79 36.88 -25.15
N THR A 216 -11.70 36.87 -26.13
CA THR A 216 -12.61 35.74 -26.36
C THR A 216 -11.85 34.44 -26.65
N GLY A 217 -10.82 34.48 -27.49
CA GLY A 217 -9.98 33.31 -27.80
C GLY A 217 -9.24 32.76 -26.58
N ILE A 218 -8.72 33.63 -25.71
CA ILE A 218 -8.07 33.24 -24.45
C ILE A 218 -9.07 32.57 -23.51
N VAL A 219 -10.24 33.20 -23.30
CA VAL A 219 -11.29 32.63 -22.45
C VAL A 219 -11.76 31.27 -22.97
N LEU A 220 -11.84 31.09 -24.28
CA LEU A 220 -12.26 29.83 -24.90
C LEU A 220 -11.19 28.72 -24.79
N ALA A 221 -9.91 29.09 -24.89
CA ALA A 221 -8.78 28.19 -24.70
C ALA A 221 -8.63 27.76 -23.22
N GLU A 222 -8.81 28.69 -22.28
CA GLU A 222 -8.71 28.42 -20.84
C GLU A 222 -9.84 27.51 -20.35
N ASN A 223 -11.05 27.67 -20.89
CA ASN A 223 -12.19 26.80 -20.59
C ASN A 223 -12.12 25.42 -21.28
N SER A 224 -11.04 25.10 -21.99
CA SER A 224 -10.86 23.82 -22.72
C SER A 224 -11.98 23.50 -23.72
N LEU A 225 -12.72 24.52 -24.19
CA LEU A 225 -13.84 24.37 -25.12
C LEU A 225 -13.37 24.21 -26.58
N MET A 226 -12.18 24.74 -26.92
CA MET A 226 -11.56 24.59 -28.23
C MET A 226 -10.08 24.20 -28.13
N PRO A 227 -9.53 23.53 -29.15
CA PRO A 227 -8.09 23.32 -29.25
C PRO A 227 -7.32 24.66 -29.20
N VAL A 228 -6.19 24.62 -28.49
CA VAL A 228 -5.35 25.79 -28.16
C VAL A 228 -4.90 26.57 -29.40
N VAL A 229 -4.54 25.85 -30.46
CA VAL A 229 -4.03 26.41 -31.70
C VAL A 229 -5.08 27.30 -32.39
N PRO A 230 -6.26 26.83 -32.81
CA PRO A 230 -7.28 27.68 -33.43
C PRO A 230 -7.80 28.77 -32.48
N ALA A 231 -7.92 28.51 -31.19
CA ALA A 231 -8.41 29.50 -30.23
C ALA A 231 -7.47 30.72 -30.10
N LEU A 232 -6.15 30.49 -30.08
CA LEU A 232 -5.16 31.56 -29.94
C LEU A 232 -4.77 32.19 -31.28
N TRP A 233 -4.83 31.45 -32.38
CA TRP A 233 -4.45 31.94 -33.71
C TRP A 233 -5.64 32.50 -34.49
N GLY A 234 -6.87 32.18 -34.11
CA GLY A 234 -8.09 32.60 -34.82
C GLY A 234 -8.17 34.12 -34.99
N ALA A 235 -7.82 34.89 -33.96
CA ALA A 235 -7.80 36.35 -34.04
C ALA A 235 -6.82 36.86 -35.11
N ASN A 236 -5.60 36.30 -35.14
CA ASN A 236 -4.58 36.65 -36.14
C ASN A 236 -5.01 36.23 -37.55
N ILE A 237 -5.62 35.06 -37.72
CA ILE A 237 -6.11 34.58 -39.02
C ILE A 237 -7.23 35.47 -39.55
N ILE A 238 -8.20 35.82 -38.70
CA ILE A 238 -9.32 36.69 -39.08
C ILE A 238 -8.82 38.07 -39.51
N LEU A 239 -7.88 38.65 -38.76
CA LEU A 239 -7.27 39.93 -39.12
C LEU A 239 -6.39 39.84 -40.37
N PHE A 240 -5.67 38.75 -40.56
CA PHE A 240 -4.86 38.53 -41.76
C PHE A 240 -5.76 38.49 -43.02
N ILE A 241 -6.87 37.75 -42.95
CA ILE A 241 -7.87 37.70 -44.03
C ILE A 241 -8.51 39.08 -44.25
N GLY A 242 -8.89 39.77 -43.17
CA GLY A 242 -9.46 41.12 -43.23
C GLY A 242 -8.50 42.15 -43.85
N GLY A 243 -7.23 42.13 -43.43
CA GLY A 243 -6.17 42.97 -43.97
C GLY A 243 -5.92 42.71 -45.45
N MET A 244 -5.84 41.44 -45.85
CA MET A 244 -5.68 41.05 -47.26
C MET A 244 -6.87 41.48 -48.11
N PHE A 245 -8.10 41.40 -47.58
CA PHE A 245 -9.30 41.88 -48.26
C PHE A 245 -9.26 43.40 -48.50
N ILE A 246 -8.87 44.18 -47.49
CA ILE A 246 -8.72 45.64 -47.61
C ILE A 246 -7.63 45.97 -48.63
N PHE A 247 -6.50 45.27 -48.58
CA PHE A 247 -5.40 45.44 -49.53
C PHE A 247 -5.86 45.16 -50.97
N ARG A 248 -6.55 44.04 -51.22
CA ARG A 248 -7.09 43.73 -52.56
C ARG A 248 -8.05 44.81 -53.07
N LYS A 249 -8.93 45.32 -52.20
CA LYS A 249 -9.86 46.40 -52.56
C LYS A 249 -9.13 47.71 -52.88
N LEU A 250 -8.01 47.99 -52.22
CA LEU A 250 -7.17 49.16 -52.51
C LEU A 250 -6.50 49.07 -53.88
N TYR A 251 -6.03 47.88 -54.28
CA TYR A 251 -5.37 47.67 -55.59
C TYR A 251 -6.33 47.57 -56.78
N THR A 252 -7.62 47.34 -56.53
CA THR A 252 -8.65 47.24 -57.58
C THR A 252 -9.33 48.59 -57.87
N LEU A 253 -8.97 49.63 -57.12
CA LEU A 253 -9.41 51.03 -57.27
C LEU A 253 -8.36 51.83 -58.04
#